data_AF-A0A2Z3H6U4-F1
#
_entry.id   AF-A0A2Z3H6U4-F1
#
_cell.length_a   1.000
_cell.length_b   1.000
_cell.length_c   1.000
_cell.angle_alpha   90.00
_cell.angle_beta   90.00
_cell.angle_gamma   90.00
#
_symmetry.space_group_name_H-M   'P 1'
#
loop_
_entity.id
_entity.type
_entity.pdbx_description
1 polymer ?
#
loop_
_entity_poly.entity_id
_entity_poly.type
_entity_poly.pdbx_seq_one_letter_code
_entity_poly.pdbx_strand_id
1 'polypeptide(L)'
;MFAAAFTIAVMLVIIAVGTYRAAVRRWNTAVELREQRQYTFTEGEIQATGETCAAFSAWSHVVRVGQLAGQVYLNTNQNQFHLFPVTAFGDQWEEFRVLVAEKVGTCRL
;
A
#
# COMPACT_ATOMS: atom_id res chain seq x y z
N MET A 1 32.93 -27.68 -14.70
CA MET A 1 32.16 -27.17 -13.55
C MET A 1 32.31 -25.66 -13.34
N PHE A 2 33.52 -25.07 -13.37
CA PHE A 2 33.71 -23.62 -13.17
C PHE A 2 32.99 -22.70 -14.18
N ALA A 3 32.95 -23.08 -15.47
CA ALA A 3 32.29 -22.27 -16.50
C ALA A 3 30.79 -22.09 -16.26
N ALA A 4 30.08 -23.15 -15.83
CA ALA A 4 28.64 -23.08 -15.57
C ALA A 4 28.33 -22.19 -14.35
N ALA A 5 29.12 -22.29 -13.28
CA ALA A 5 28.97 -21.44 -12.10
C ALA A 5 29.21 -19.96 -12.43
N PHE A 6 30.22 -19.66 -13.26
CA PHE A 6 30.49 -18.31 -13.75
C PHE A 6 29.33 -17.76 -14.58
N THR A 7 28.79 -18.54 -15.52
CA THR A 7 27.64 -18.11 -16.33
C THR A 7 26.40 -17.84 -15.47
N ILE A 8 26.12 -18.71 -14.48
CA ILE A 8 25.00 -18.50 -13.55
C ILE A 8 25.19 -17.22 -12.73
N ALA A 9 26.40 -17.00 -12.18
CA ALA A 9 26.70 -15.79 -11.43
C ALA A 9 26.52 -14.52 -12.27
N VAL A 10 26.99 -14.53 -13.52
CA VAL A 10 26.80 -13.41 -14.46
C VAL A 10 25.32 -13.18 -14.76
N MET A 11 24.53 -14.23 -14.98
CA MET A 11 23.08 -14.08 -15.19
C MET A 11 22.38 -13.46 -13.99
N LEU A 12 22.71 -13.89 -12.77
CA LEU A 12 22.13 -13.33 -11.55
C LEU A 12 22.44 -11.83 -11.43
N VAL A 13 23.67 -11.42 -11.73
CA VAL A 13 24.05 -10.00 -11.75
C VAL A 13 23.26 -9.23 -12.81
N ILE A 14 23.13 -9.76 -14.02
CA ILE A 14 22.36 -9.13 -15.10
C ILE A 14 20.89 -8.97 -14.68
N ILE A 15 20.28 -10.00 -14.10
CA ILE A 15 18.89 -9.98 -13.62
C ILE A 15 18.73 -8.93 -12.50
N ALA A 16 19.63 -8.89 -11.53
CA ALA A 16 19.56 -7.94 -10.42
C ALA A 16 19.72 -6.49 -10.92
N VAL A 17 20.68 -6.23 -11.81
CA VAL A 17 20.87 -4.91 -12.39
C VAL A 17 19.70 -4.51 -13.28
N GLY A 18 19.18 -5.45 -14.09
CA GLY A 18 18.04 -5.22 -14.96
C GLY A 18 16.77 -4.86 -14.18
N THR A 19 16.45 -5.65 -13.15
CA THR A 19 15.30 -5.41 -12.27
C THR A 19 15.45 -4.10 -11.49
N TYR A 20 16.63 -3.79 -10.97
CA TYR A 20 16.90 -2.51 -10.30
C TYR A 20 16.65 -1.32 -11.23
N ARG A 21 17.22 -1.34 -12.45
CA ARG A 21 17.04 -0.24 -13.41
C ARG A 21 15.59 -0.10 -13.86
N ALA A 22 14.88 -1.21 -14.06
CA ALA A 22 13.46 -1.20 -14.39
C ALA A 22 12.62 -0.60 -13.25
N ALA A 23 12.90 -0.98 -12.00
CA ALA A 23 12.25 -0.44 -10.82
C ALA A 23 12.48 1.07 -10.68
N VAL A 24 13.73 1.54 -10.82
CA VAL A 24 14.05 2.98 -10.79
C VAL A 24 13.33 3.74 -11.90
N ARG A 25 13.31 3.19 -13.13
CA ARG A 25 12.59 3.82 -14.24
C ARG A 25 11.09 3.89 -13.98
N ARG A 26 10.48 2.81 -13.47
CA ARG A 26 9.05 2.81 -13.11
C ARG A 26 8.77 3.81 -12.00
N TRP A 27 9.60 3.85 -10.95
CA TRP A 27 9.47 4.82 -9.86
C TRP A 27 9.51 6.27 -10.35
N ASN A 28 10.44 6.59 -11.26
CA ASN A 28 10.57 7.95 -11.80
C ASN A 28 9.43 8.33 -12.76
N THR A 29 8.89 7.37 -13.51
CA THR A 29 7.82 7.63 -14.49
C THR A 29 6.42 7.59 -13.86
N ALA A 30 6.24 6.81 -12.79
CA ALA A 30 5.00 6.67 -12.06
C ALA A 30 4.85 7.80 -11.04
N VAL A 31 4.41 8.98 -11.49
CA VAL A 31 4.15 10.11 -10.58
C VAL A 31 3.12 9.72 -9.52
N GLU A 32 2.14 8.89 -9.89
CA GLU A 32 1.09 8.37 -9.02
C GLU A 32 1.60 7.57 -7.81
N LEU A 33 2.83 7.03 -7.87
CA LEU A 33 3.47 6.31 -6.76
C LEU A 33 4.17 7.24 -5.77
N ARG A 34 4.54 8.44 -6.22
CA ARG A 34 5.27 9.45 -5.43
C ARG A 34 4.36 10.55 -4.91
N GLU A 35 3.15 10.59 -5.42
CA GLU A 35 2.12 11.52 -5.03
C GLU A 35 1.73 11.35 -3.56
N GLN A 36 1.70 12.48 -2.85
CA GLN A 36 1.15 12.53 -1.50
C GLN A 36 -0.37 12.43 -1.60
N ARG A 37 -0.93 11.37 -1.00
CA ARG A 37 -2.36 11.14 -0.97
C ARG A 37 -2.93 11.62 0.34
N GLN A 38 -4.07 12.29 0.25
CA GLN A 38 -4.91 12.61 1.39
C GLN A 38 -5.98 11.54 1.52
N TYR A 39 -6.25 11.15 2.75
CA TYR A 39 -7.27 10.17 3.06
C TYR A 39 -8.36 10.84 3.87
N THR A 40 -9.60 10.60 3.48
CA THR A 40 -10.76 11.09 4.20
C THR A 40 -11.63 9.88 4.52
N PHE A 41 -11.95 9.76 5.81
CA PHE A 41 -12.78 8.67 6.33
C PHE A 41 -14.14 9.25 6.64
N THR A 42 -15.18 8.67 6.03
CA THR A 42 -16.57 9.01 6.31
C THR A 42 -17.29 7.77 6.83
N GLU A 43 -18.53 7.92 7.30
CA GLU A 43 -19.33 6.79 7.76
C GLU A 43 -19.60 5.73 6.69
N GLY A 44 -19.59 6.11 5.41
CA GLY A 44 -19.90 5.23 4.28
C GLY A 44 -18.69 4.68 3.56
N GLU A 45 -17.61 5.47 3.49
CA GLU A 45 -16.48 5.16 2.62
C GLU A 45 -15.14 5.71 3.11
N ILE A 46 -14.10 5.12 2.54
CA ILE A 46 -12.72 5.58 2.57
C ILE A 46 -12.43 6.22 1.22
N GLN A 47 -12.11 7.49 1.24
CA GLN A 47 -11.72 8.23 0.05
C GLN A 47 -10.24 8.52 0.08
N ALA A 48 -9.56 8.28 -1.05
CA ALA A 48 -8.17 8.65 -1.26
C ALA A 48 -8.09 9.63 -2.43
N THR A 49 -7.57 10.82 -2.17
CA THR A 49 -7.42 11.89 -3.16
C THR A 49 -5.95 12.29 -3.30
N GLY A 50 -5.54 12.51 -4.54
CA GLY A 50 -4.28 13.12 -4.95
C GLY A 50 -4.52 14.00 -6.18
N GLU A 51 -3.51 14.70 -6.65
CA GLU A 51 -3.54 15.45 -7.92
C GLU A 51 -3.90 14.56 -9.13
N THR A 52 -3.45 13.30 -9.13
CA THR A 52 -3.67 12.35 -10.22
C THR A 52 -4.54 11.15 -9.86
N CYS A 53 -4.96 11.05 -8.59
CA CYS A 53 -5.65 9.87 -8.05
C CYS A 53 -6.95 10.26 -7.35
N ALA A 54 -8.04 9.56 -7.70
CA ALA A 54 -9.28 9.57 -6.94
C ALA A 54 -9.75 8.12 -6.79
N ALA A 55 -9.65 7.58 -5.59
CA ALA A 55 -10.09 6.22 -5.28
C ALA A 55 -11.10 6.25 -4.13
N PHE A 56 -12.09 5.36 -4.22
CA PHE A 56 -13.11 5.18 -3.21
C PHE A 56 -13.17 3.69 -2.82
N SER A 57 -13.37 3.43 -1.54
CA SER A 57 -13.66 2.09 -1.05
C SER A 57 -14.73 2.16 0.03
N ALA A 58 -15.89 1.54 -0.25
CA ALA A 58 -16.93 1.40 0.75
C ALA A 58 -16.45 0.51 1.92
N TRP A 59 -16.84 0.84 3.15
CA TRP A 59 -16.52 0.03 4.32
C TRP A 59 -17.04 -1.42 4.21
N SER A 60 -18.16 -1.61 3.52
CA SER A 60 -18.74 -2.93 3.27
C SER A 60 -17.82 -3.89 2.50
N HIS A 61 -16.82 -3.38 1.79
CA HIS A 61 -15.84 -4.19 1.08
C HIS A 61 -14.63 -4.53 1.96
N VAL A 62 -14.42 -3.83 3.08
CA VAL A 62 -13.28 -4.04 3.98
C VAL A 62 -13.57 -5.21 4.90
N VAL A 63 -12.77 -6.28 4.77
CA VAL A 63 -12.95 -7.52 5.54
C VAL A 63 -12.06 -7.53 6.78
N ARG A 64 -10.87 -6.95 6.67
CA ARG A 64 -9.89 -6.94 7.76
C ARG A 64 -9.11 -5.64 7.77
N VAL A 65 -8.89 -5.14 8.99
CA VAL A 65 -7.98 -4.04 9.27
C VAL A 65 -6.94 -4.50 10.28
N GLY A 66 -5.69 -4.09 10.11
CA GLY A 66 -4.69 -4.26 11.15
C GLY A 66 -3.53 -3.30 11.00
N GLN A 67 -2.64 -3.34 11.99
CA GLN A 67 -1.43 -2.53 12.01
C GLN A 67 -0.18 -3.42 12.00
N LEU A 68 0.81 -3.06 11.19
CA LEU A 68 2.11 -3.71 11.15
C LEU A 68 3.20 -2.68 10.83
N ALA A 69 4.26 -2.62 11.65
CA ALA A 69 5.43 -1.76 11.42
C ALA A 69 5.09 -0.29 11.14
N GLY A 70 4.13 0.28 11.87
CA GLY A 70 3.70 1.67 11.67
C GLY A 70 2.86 1.91 10.40
N GLN A 71 2.38 0.84 9.77
CA GLN A 71 1.45 0.88 8.64
C GLN A 71 0.12 0.28 9.08
N VAL A 72 -0.98 0.92 8.71
CA VAL A 72 -2.30 0.31 8.66
C VAL A 72 -2.47 -0.40 7.34
N TYR A 73 -3.01 -1.60 7.38
CA TYR A 73 -3.45 -2.30 6.21
C TYR A 73 -4.96 -2.56 6.24
N LEU A 74 -5.59 -2.40 5.08
CA LEU A 74 -6.98 -2.74 4.82
C LEU A 74 -7.00 -3.81 3.74
N ASN A 75 -7.62 -4.94 4.05
CA ASN A 75 -7.85 -6.01 3.09
C ASN A 75 -9.32 -6.04 2.71
N THR A 76 -9.60 -6.05 1.40
CA THR A 76 -10.96 -6.06 0.88
C THR A 76 -11.38 -7.45 0.41
N ASN A 77 -12.69 -7.67 0.29
CA ASN A 77 -13.26 -8.89 -0.29
C ASN A 77 -12.99 -9.04 -1.80
N GLN A 78 -12.43 -8.00 -2.45
CA GLN A 78 -12.04 -8.00 -3.86
C GLN A 78 -10.55 -8.35 -4.07
N ASN A 79 -9.89 -8.92 -3.06
CA ASN A 79 -8.45 -9.15 -3.04
C ASN A 79 -7.62 -7.87 -3.29
N GLN A 80 -8.15 -6.71 -2.92
CA GLN A 80 -7.40 -5.47 -2.92
C GLN A 80 -6.82 -5.22 -1.53
N PHE A 81 -5.63 -4.65 -1.53
CA PHE A 81 -4.88 -4.37 -0.32
C PHE A 81 -4.45 -2.92 -0.33
N HIS A 82 -4.84 -2.19 0.71
CA HIS A 82 -4.46 -0.79 0.90
C HIS A 82 -3.52 -0.69 2.09
N LEU A 83 -2.42 0.04 1.91
CA LEU A 83 -1.44 0.33 2.96
C LEU A 83 -1.38 1.83 3.19
N PHE A 84 -1.38 2.21 4.46
CA PHE A 84 -1.34 3.59 4.90
C PHE A 84 -0.31 3.72 6.02
N PRO A 85 0.65 4.63 5.94
CA PRO A 85 1.48 4.92 7.09
C PRO A 85 0.62 5.56 8.19
N VAL A 86 0.77 5.13 9.44
CA VAL A 86 0.02 5.68 10.59
C VAL A 86 0.23 7.20 10.71
N THR A 87 1.40 7.70 10.31
CA THR A 87 1.70 9.14 10.28
C THR A 87 0.85 9.94 9.30
N ALA A 88 0.24 9.30 8.28
CA ALA A 88 -0.64 10.01 7.34
C ALA A 88 -2.01 10.37 7.93
N PHE A 89 -2.40 9.74 9.05
CA PHE A 89 -3.67 10.01 9.70
C PHE A 89 -3.62 11.28 10.58
N GLY A 90 -2.43 11.67 11.07
CA GLY A 90 -2.28 12.82 11.96
C GLY A 90 -3.25 12.77 13.14
N ASP A 91 -3.99 13.85 13.36
CA ASP A 91 -4.96 13.98 14.46
C ASP A 91 -6.22 13.11 14.26
N GLN A 92 -6.48 12.63 13.05
CA GLN A 92 -7.65 11.80 12.72
C GLN A 92 -7.47 10.31 13.09
N TRP A 93 -6.32 9.95 13.65
CA TRP A 93 -6.02 8.57 14.00
C TRP A 93 -7.07 7.94 14.92
N GLU A 94 -7.53 8.68 15.92
CA GLU A 94 -8.46 8.14 16.89
C GLU A 94 -9.87 7.96 16.35
N GLU A 95 -10.33 8.93 15.57
CA GLU A 95 -11.60 8.84 14.84
C GLU A 95 -11.59 7.64 13.89
N PHE A 96 -10.47 7.41 13.19
CA PHE A 96 -10.31 6.24 12.34
C PHE A 96 -10.39 4.92 13.12
N ARG A 97 -9.73 4.81 14.29
CA ARG A 97 -9.79 3.58 15.11
C ARG A 97 -11.22 3.26 15.57
N VAL A 98 -11.95 4.27 16.02
CA VAL A 98 -13.36 4.13 16.43
C VAL A 98 -14.21 3.67 15.25
N LEU A 99 -14.09 4.36 14.11
CA LEU A 99 -14.84 4.05 12.90
C LEU A 99 -14.56 2.63 12.39
N VAL A 100 -13.30 2.19 12.40
CA VAL A 100 -12.94 0.82 12.03
C VAL A 100 -13.52 -0.20 13.00
N ALA A 101 -13.52 0.06 14.31
CA ALA A 101 -14.08 -0.84 15.29
C ALA A 101 -15.60 -1.02 15.11
N GLU A 102 -16.31 0.04 14.73
CA GLU A 102 -17.74 -0.01 14.43
C GLU A 102 -18.06 -0.71 13.11
N LYS A 103 -17.27 -0.47 12.07
CA LYS A 103 -17.56 -0.92 10.70
C LYS A 103 -16.96 -2.30 10.38
N VAL A 104 -15.84 -2.66 11.02
CA VAL A 104 -15.08 -3.88 10.76
C VAL A 104 -14.92 -4.66 12.05
N GLY A 105 -15.85 -5.58 12.32
CA GLY A 105 -15.93 -6.34 13.58
C GLY A 105 -14.69 -7.18 13.93
N THR A 106 -13.74 -7.36 13.00
CA THR A 106 -12.41 -7.93 13.27
C THR A 106 -11.33 -6.87 13.11
N CYS A 107 -11.18 -6.02 14.13
CA CYS A 107 -10.13 -5.01 14.22
C CYS A 107 -8.94 -5.50 15.06
N ARG A 108 -7.71 -5.32 14.58
CA ARG A 108 -6.44 -5.47 15.33
C ARG A 108 -5.55 -4.25 15.10
N LEU A 109 -6.09 -3.07 15.39
CA LEU A 109 -5.39 -1.79 15.44
C LEU A 109 -4.94 -1.47 16.86
#